data_AF-A0A418XM46-F1
#
_entry.id   AF-A0A418XM46-F1
#
_cell.length_a   1.000
_cell.length_b   1.000
_cell.length_c   1.000
_cell.angle_alpha   90.00
_cell.angle_beta   90.00
_cell.angle_gamma   90.00
#
_symmetry.space_group_name_H-M   'P 1'
#
loop_
_entity.id
_entity.type
_entity.pdbx_description
1 polymer ?
#
loop_
_entity_poly.entity_id
_entity_poly.type
_entity_poly.pdbx_seq_one_letter_code
_entity_poly.pdbx_strand_id
1 'polypeptide(L)'
;MFLAQTPDGRRITATRDEDGFCPSCQEVLTAKLGDVYVWHWAHKPGRSCDYRRSATFWQYSWMSFYHACGSWDIEIRVDGYDFDGINREKKLALKLATKLDWLEEFVGQLRRLG
;
A
#
# COMPACT_ATOMS: atom_id res chain seq x y z
N MET A 1 -4.30 0.20 1.54
CA MET A 1 -2.99 -0.06 2.18
C MET A 1 -2.96 -1.51 2.60
N PHE A 2 -1.82 -2.18 2.42
CA PHE A 2 -1.65 -3.58 2.79
C PHE A 2 -1.30 -3.73 4.28
N LEU A 3 -0.37 -2.93 4.82
CA LEU A 3 0.09 -2.98 6.21
C LEU A 3 -0.12 -1.66 6.96
N ALA A 4 -0.89 -1.72 8.05
CA ALA A 4 -0.94 -0.66 9.06
C ALA A 4 0.25 -0.78 10.03
N GLN A 5 0.36 0.18 10.93
CA GLN A 5 1.31 0.18 12.05
C GLN A 5 0.54 0.10 13.37
N THR A 6 1.07 -0.67 14.32
CA THR A 6 0.60 -0.75 15.71
C THR A 6 1.27 0.34 16.57
N PRO A 7 0.77 0.64 17.79
CA PRO A 7 1.42 1.61 18.69
C PRO A 7 2.88 1.28 19.01
N ASP A 8 3.22 -0.01 19.07
CA ASP A 8 4.58 -0.49 19.31
C ASP A 8 5.42 -0.62 18.03
N GLY A 9 4.89 -0.15 16.90
CA GLY A 9 5.62 0.00 15.65
C GLY A 9 5.62 -1.23 14.74
N ARG A 10 5.03 -2.36 15.16
CA ARG A 10 4.87 -3.55 14.30
C ARG A 10 3.95 -3.23 13.13
N ARG A 11 4.23 -3.83 11.97
CA ARG A 11 3.40 -3.75 10.78
C ARG A 11 2.42 -4.93 10.74
N ILE A 12 1.14 -4.66 10.49
CA ILE A 12 0.07 -5.68 10.55
C ILE A 12 -0.85 -5.61 9.33
N THR A 13 -1.26 -6.77 8.83
CA THR A 13 -2.32 -6.90 7.83
C THR A 13 -3.68 -6.59 8.44
N ALA A 14 -4.63 -6.17 7.62
CA ALA A 14 -6.00 -5.97 8.09
C ALA A 14 -6.65 -7.32 8.43
N THR A 15 -7.21 -7.41 9.63
CA THR A 15 -8.16 -8.46 10.01
C THR A 15 -9.44 -7.81 10.54
N ARG A 16 -10.51 -8.60 10.69
CA ARG A 16 -11.81 -8.08 11.12
C ARG A 16 -11.68 -7.45 12.52
N ASP A 17 -12.34 -6.31 12.73
CA ASP A 17 -12.51 -5.65 14.03
C ASP A 17 -11.20 -5.18 14.71
N GLU A 18 -10.13 -4.97 13.92
CA GLU A 18 -8.90 -4.35 14.39
C GLU A 18 -8.77 -2.89 13.93
N ASP A 19 -8.17 -2.06 14.78
CA ASP A 19 -7.69 -0.73 14.45
C ASP A 19 -6.18 -0.77 14.21
N GLY A 20 -5.71 0.04 13.25
CA GLY A 20 -4.29 0.25 12.99
C GLY A 20 -4.02 1.70 12.65
N PHE A 21 -2.76 2.10 12.64
CA PHE A 21 -2.34 3.46 12.32
C PHE A 21 -1.71 3.53 10.93
N CYS A 22 -2.00 4.62 10.21
CA CYS A 22 -1.33 4.91 8.96
C CYS A 22 0.16 5.15 9.20
N PRO A 23 1.08 4.40 8.54
CA PRO A 23 2.51 4.60 8.71
C PRO A 23 3.00 5.94 8.15
N SER A 24 2.16 6.69 7.43
CA SER A 24 2.52 7.99 6.84
C SER A 24 1.97 9.19 7.60
N CYS A 25 0.71 9.14 8.05
CA CYS A 25 0.07 10.28 8.73
C CYS A 25 -0.35 9.98 10.16
N GLN A 26 -0.16 8.74 10.64
CA GLN A 26 -0.52 8.28 11.97
C GLN A 26 -2.02 8.38 12.32
N GLU A 27 -2.88 8.66 11.34
CA GLU A 27 -4.33 8.60 11.53
C GLU A 27 -4.82 7.15 11.67
N VAL A 28 -5.94 6.98 12.38
CA VAL A 28 -6.57 5.67 12.57
C VAL A 28 -7.15 5.15 11.26
N LEU A 29 -6.80 3.91 10.95
CA LEU A 29 -7.31 3.13 9.84
C LEU A 29 -8.38 2.17 10.34
N THR A 30 -9.32 1.87 9.45
CA THR A 30 -10.35 0.85 9.67
C THR A 30 -10.13 -0.32 8.71
N ALA A 31 -10.27 -1.53 9.21
CA ALA A 31 -10.26 -2.72 8.38
C ALA A 31 -11.55 -2.78 7.56
N LYS A 32 -11.42 -2.82 6.23
CA LYS A 32 -12.55 -2.97 5.31
C LYS A 32 -12.44 -4.26 4.52
N LEU A 33 -13.56 -4.95 4.40
CA LEU A 33 -13.77 -5.98 3.40
C LEU A 33 -14.47 -5.31 2.22
N GLY A 34 -13.70 -4.91 1.20
CA GLY A 34 -14.26 -4.33 -0.03
C GLY A 34 -14.60 -5.41 -1.06
N ASP A 35 -14.88 -4.98 -2.29
CA ASP A 35 -15.31 -5.84 -3.42
C ASP A 35 -14.31 -6.93 -3.82
N VAL A 36 -13.06 -6.83 -3.35
CA VAL A 36 -11.96 -7.75 -3.67
C VAL A 36 -11.96 -8.99 -2.73
N TYR A 37 -12.93 -9.14 -1.82
CA TYR A 37 -13.00 -10.22 -0.81
C TYR A 37 -11.72 -10.37 0.04
N VAL A 38 -10.94 -9.29 0.17
CA VAL A 38 -9.72 -9.27 0.97
C VAL A 38 -9.76 -8.09 1.91
N TRP A 39 -9.52 -8.36 3.19
CA TRP A 39 -9.38 -7.33 4.22
C TRP A 39 -8.21 -6.42 3.88
N HIS A 40 -8.46 -5.12 3.87
CA HIS A 40 -7.45 -4.11 3.64
C HIS A 40 -7.68 -2.88 4.52
N TRP A 41 -6.61 -2.13 4.75
CA TRP A 41 -6.67 -0.92 5.55
C TRP A 41 -7.12 0.28 4.71
N ALA A 42 -8.07 1.03 5.25
CA ALA A 42 -8.56 2.27 4.68
C ALA A 42 -8.67 3.37 5.75
N HIS A 43 -8.43 4.62 5.35
CA HIS A 43 -8.79 5.76 6.19
C HIS A 43 -10.30 5.81 6.41
N LYS A 44 -10.71 6.36 7.56
CA LYS A 44 -12.12 6.67 7.85
C LYS A 44 -12.68 7.65 6.81
N PRO A 45 -14.00 7.61 6.52
CA PRO A 45 -14.61 8.56 5.58
C PRO A 45 -14.26 10.01 5.89
N GLY A 46 -13.96 10.81 4.86
CA GLY A 46 -13.53 12.21 5.01
C GLY A 46 -12.06 12.40 5.39
N ARG A 47 -11.30 11.32 5.57
CA ARG A 47 -9.84 11.36 5.77
C ARG A 47 -9.13 10.72 4.59
N SER A 48 -8.03 11.33 4.18
CA SER A 48 -7.11 10.81 3.17
C SER A 48 -5.71 11.35 3.45
N CYS A 49 -4.71 10.70 2.86
CA CYS A 49 -3.35 11.21 2.80
C CYS A 49 -2.72 10.74 1.50
N ASP A 50 -1.59 11.33 1.13
CA ASP A 50 -0.85 10.99 -0.09
C ASP A 50 -0.06 9.66 0.02
N TYR A 51 -0.37 8.84 1.02
CA TYR A 51 0.19 7.50 1.14
C TYR A 51 -0.27 6.64 -0.03
N ARG A 52 0.72 6.20 -0.84
CA ARG A 52 0.64 5.20 -1.93
C ARG A 52 -0.71 5.08 -2.64
N ARG A 53 -0.72 5.42 -3.93
CA ARG A 53 -1.88 5.23 -4.81
C ARG A 53 -2.34 3.76 -4.83
N SER A 54 -3.59 3.56 -5.22
CA SER A 54 -4.27 2.25 -5.15
C SER A 54 -3.44 1.11 -5.79
N ALA A 55 -3.30 0.00 -5.08
CA ALA A 55 -2.71 -1.22 -5.62
C ALA A 55 -3.68 -1.94 -6.57
N THR A 56 -3.17 -2.60 -7.62
CA THR A 56 -3.93 -3.61 -8.39
C THR A 56 -4.12 -4.85 -7.53
N PHE A 57 -5.04 -5.73 -7.94
CA PHE A 57 -5.14 -7.07 -7.39
C PHE A 57 -3.80 -7.83 -7.45
N TRP A 58 -3.06 -7.70 -8.55
CA TRP A 58 -1.75 -8.34 -8.71
C TRP A 58 -0.72 -7.80 -7.72
N GLN A 59 -0.65 -6.47 -7.55
CA GLN A 59 0.25 -5.85 -6.57
C GLN A 59 -0.08 -6.32 -5.15
N TYR A 60 -1.36 -6.39 -4.81
CA TYR A 60 -1.80 -6.89 -3.51
C TYR A 60 -1.45 -8.36 -3.30
N SER A 61 -1.67 -9.20 -4.31
CA SER A 61 -1.33 -10.64 -4.27
C SER A 61 0.18 -10.85 -4.10
N TRP A 62 0.99 -10.05 -4.79
CA TRP A 62 2.45 -10.09 -4.67
C TRP A 62 2.89 -9.74 -3.24
N MET A 63 2.41 -8.62 -2.72
CA MET A 63 2.73 -8.17 -1.36
C MET A 63 2.29 -9.20 -0.31
N SER A 64 1.09 -9.77 -0.46
CA SER A 64 0.56 -10.80 0.43
C SER A 64 1.43 -12.05 0.45
N PHE A 65 1.80 -12.58 -0.73
CA PHE A 65 2.64 -13.77 -0.84
C PHE A 65 4.00 -13.56 -0.17
N TYR A 66 4.69 -12.46 -0.48
CA TYR A 66 6.03 -12.23 0.03
C TYR A 66 6.06 -11.81 1.51
N HIS A 67 5.01 -11.12 1.99
CA HIS A 67 4.82 -10.89 3.43
C HIS A 67 4.71 -12.23 4.18
N ALA A 68 3.93 -13.17 3.66
CA ALA A 68 3.78 -14.50 4.27
C ALA A 68 5.08 -15.32 4.28
N CYS A 69 6.01 -15.07 3.35
CA CYS A 69 7.34 -15.68 3.37
C CYS A 69 8.23 -15.20 4.52
N GLY A 70 7.90 -14.09 5.19
CA GLY A 70 8.60 -13.57 6.38
C GLY A 70 10.00 -12.97 6.13
N SER A 71 10.54 -13.10 4.92
CA SER A 71 11.88 -12.59 4.54
C SER A 71 11.85 -11.26 3.79
N TRP A 72 10.67 -10.65 3.66
CA TRP A 72 10.46 -9.42 2.91
C TRP A 72 9.84 -8.34 3.79
N ASP A 73 10.49 -7.18 3.85
CA ASP A 73 9.91 -5.95 4.38
C ASP A 73 8.96 -5.38 3.31
N ILE A 74 7.65 -5.34 3.58
CA ILE A 74 6.63 -4.90 2.62
C ILE A 74 6.13 -3.48 2.96
N GLU A 75 5.78 -2.69 1.94
CA GLU A 75 5.30 -1.30 2.10
C GLU A 75 6.23 -0.45 3.01
N ILE A 76 7.53 -0.47 2.70
CA ILE A 76 8.59 0.16 3.48
C ILE A 76 9.13 1.43 2.81
N ARG A 77 9.50 2.41 3.64
CA ARG A 77 10.24 3.61 3.25
C ARG A 77 11.66 3.55 3.80
N VAL A 78 12.65 3.75 2.93
CA VAL A 78 14.08 3.78 3.28
C VAL A 78 14.69 5.04 2.65
N ASP A 79 15.33 5.88 3.46
CA ASP A 79 15.98 7.12 3.02
C ASP A 79 15.10 8.01 2.12
N GLY A 80 13.81 8.10 2.46
CA GLY A 80 12.81 8.87 1.71
C GLY A 80 12.17 8.14 0.52
N TYR A 81 12.71 7.00 0.10
CA TYR A 81 12.21 6.22 -1.03
C TYR A 81 11.23 5.12 -0.61
N ASP A 82 10.14 5.00 -1.39
CA ASP A 82 9.11 3.99 -1.23
C ASP A 82 9.42 2.72 -2.04
N PHE A 83 9.40 1.57 -1.36
CA PHE A 83 9.49 0.22 -1.95
C PHE A 83 8.29 -0.64 -1.58
N ASP A 84 7.75 -1.41 -2.52
CA ASP A 84 6.68 -2.38 -2.22
C ASP A 84 7.22 -3.61 -1.50
N GLY A 85 8.48 -3.97 -1.76
CA GLY A 85 9.17 -5.03 -1.02
C GLY A 85 10.68 -4.87 -1.01
N ILE A 86 11.32 -5.14 0.12
CA ILE A 86 12.78 -5.27 0.25
C ILE A 86 13.10 -6.63 0.87
N ASN A 87 14.02 -7.37 0.25
CA ASN A 87 14.63 -8.55 0.84
C ASN A 87 16.12 -8.28 1.08
N ARG A 88 16.48 -8.10 2.35
CA ARG A 88 17.84 -7.71 2.75
C ARG A 88 18.85 -8.83 2.55
N GLU A 89 18.47 -10.06 2.85
CA GLU A 89 19.32 -11.25 2.71
C GLU A 89 19.73 -11.46 1.25
N LYS A 90 18.77 -11.33 0.33
CA LYS A 90 18.98 -11.48 -1.12
C LYS A 90 19.45 -10.20 -1.80
N LYS A 91 19.53 -9.09 -1.07
CA LYS A 91 19.85 -7.75 -1.60
C LYS A 91 18.95 -7.35 -2.77
N LEU A 92 17.65 -7.61 -2.64
CA LEU A 92 16.64 -7.27 -3.65
C LEU A 92 15.74 -6.15 -3.12
N ALA A 93 15.41 -5.21 -3.99
CA ALA A 93 14.38 -4.20 -3.75
C ALA A 93 13.43 -4.18 -4.94
N LEU A 94 12.13 -4.09 -4.64
CA LEU A 94 11.08 -4.05 -5.64
C LEU A 94 10.21 -2.82 -5.42
N LYS A 95 10.02 -2.10 -6.52
CA LYS A 95 8.99 -1.08 -6.66
C LYS A 95 8.07 -1.52 -7.79
N LEU A 96 6.90 -1.99 -7.42
CA LEU A 96 5.84 -2.32 -8.34
C LEU A 96 5.35 -1.00 -8.93
N ALA A 97 5.50 -0.83 -10.23
CA ALA A 97 5.11 0.41 -10.90
C ALA A 97 3.66 0.77 -10.53
N THR A 98 3.43 2.05 -10.20
CA THR A 98 2.07 2.58 -10.18
C THR A 98 1.41 2.37 -11.55
N LYS A 99 0.16 1.92 -11.48
CA LYS A 99 -0.80 1.78 -12.58
C LYS A 99 -0.72 2.97 -13.56
N LEU A 100 -1.04 2.66 -14.81
CA LEU A 100 -1.19 3.53 -16.00
C LEU A 100 -2.06 4.80 -15.84
N ASP A 101 -2.40 5.24 -14.63
CA ASP A 101 -3.24 6.41 -14.35
C ASP A 101 -2.56 7.69 -14.86
N TRP A 102 -1.21 7.75 -14.85
CA TRP A 102 -0.46 8.87 -15.42
C TRP A 102 -0.55 8.93 -16.95
N LEU A 103 -0.70 7.78 -17.61
CA LEU A 103 -0.88 7.69 -19.06
C LEU A 103 -2.29 8.14 -19.45
N GLU A 104 -3.32 7.81 -18.65
CA GLU A 104 -4.68 8.29 -18.90
C GLU A 104 -4.84 9.79 -18.63
N GLU A 105 -4.27 10.33 -17.55
CA GLU A 105 -4.27 11.78 -17.27
C GLU A 105 -3.48 12.56 -18.33
N PHE A 106 -2.31 12.06 -18.74
CA PHE A 106 -1.48 12.65 -19.80
C PHE A 106 -2.17 12.61 -21.17
N VAL A 107 -2.71 11.45 -21.58
CA VAL A 107 -3.49 11.33 -22.82
C VAL A 107 -4.75 12.19 -22.75
N GLY A 108 -5.40 12.26 -21.60
CA GLY A 108 -6.55 13.12 -21.34
C GLY A 108 -6.24 14.62 -21.46
N GLN A 109 -5.06 15.06 -21.01
CA GLN A 109 -4.59 16.44 -21.21
C GLN A 109 -4.28 16.73 -22.68
N LEU A 110 -3.60 15.82 -23.39
CA LEU A 110 -3.29 15.97 -24.81
C LEU A 110 -4.56 16.06 -25.67
N ARG A 111 -5.62 15.30 -25.34
CA ARG A 111 -6.93 15.36 -26.01
C ARG A 111 -7.72 16.65 -25.77
N ARG A 112 -7.38 17.45 -24.74
CA ARG A 112 -8.01 18.76 -24.48
C ARG A 112 -7.26 19.92 -25.13
N LEU A 113 -6.07 19.66 -25.67
CA LEU A 113 -5.19 20.65 -26.29
C LEU A 113 -5.20 20.57 -27.83
N GLY A 114 -5.90 19.60 -28.41
CA GLY A 114 -6.19 19.50 -29.85
C GLY A 114 -7.69 19.54 -30.10
#